data_AF-A0A7Y4MRX4-F1
#
_entry.id   AF-A0A7Y4MRX4-F1
#
_cell.length_a   1.000
_cell.length_b   1.000
_cell.length_c   1.000
_cell.angle_alpha   90.00
_cell.angle_beta   90.00
_cell.angle_gamma   90.00
#
_symmetry.space_group_name_H-M   'P 1'
#
loop_
_entity.id
_entity.type
_entity.pdbx_description
1 polymer ?
#
loop_
_entity_poly.entity_id
_entity_poly.type
_entity_poly.pdbx_seq_one_letter_code
_entity_poly.pdbx_strand_id
1 'polypeptide(L)'
;MATTLPPRPGAVSSRSLRHLAWRPVVLGGFLLAGSGGLARMSASASSEPALVTNAPSPGADVHAQVVALLDATTRTGTPSDDAWKRLGPRAAPVLSALVVDKGTPTARRTLAVSSLALVDPSGGAVTIRDVLEDAKAPAVVRASAADALRQCLGLDAIPTLISRLQDPESQVREAVAVALGRLGGQQARQALEDRLPIEERALVREALQRGLTLVEP
;
A
#
# COMPACT_ATOMS: atom_id res chain seq x y z
N MET A 1 22.31 26.73 -56.22
CA MET A 1 20.89 26.38 -56.05
C MET A 1 20.71 25.91 -54.63
N ALA A 2 20.15 26.77 -53.78
CA ALA A 2 19.96 26.52 -52.35
C ALA A 2 18.51 26.07 -52.12
N THR A 3 18.31 24.88 -51.58
CA THR A 3 16.98 24.32 -51.32
C THR A 3 16.67 24.39 -49.83
N THR A 4 15.78 25.32 -49.48
CA THR A 4 15.25 25.56 -48.14
C THR A 4 14.27 24.45 -47.76
N LEU A 5 14.50 23.77 -46.63
CA LEU A 5 13.60 22.76 -46.05
C LEU A 5 12.65 23.42 -45.01
N PRO A 6 11.34 23.08 -44.96
CA PRO A 6 10.40 23.70 -44.03
C PRO A 6 10.53 23.24 -42.56
N PRO A 7 10.04 24.03 -41.57
CA PRO A 7 10.22 23.77 -40.14
C PRO A 7 9.34 22.63 -39.61
N ARG A 8 9.88 21.88 -38.64
CA ARG A 8 9.21 20.77 -37.92
C ARG A 8 8.20 21.30 -36.89
N PRO A 9 7.04 20.64 -36.70
CA PRO A 9 6.05 21.05 -35.72
C PRO A 9 6.39 20.59 -34.29
N GLY A 10 6.33 21.56 -33.37
CA GLY A 10 5.65 21.48 -32.08
C GLY A 10 6.13 20.45 -31.04
N ALA A 11 6.99 20.89 -30.14
CA ALA A 11 7.24 20.25 -28.86
C ALA A 11 5.96 20.27 -27.99
N VAL A 12 5.43 19.10 -27.66
CA VAL A 12 4.39 18.93 -26.63
C VAL A 12 5.06 18.56 -25.32
N SER A 13 4.69 19.31 -24.28
CA SER A 13 5.29 19.37 -22.95
C SER A 13 5.50 18.02 -22.27
N SER A 14 6.74 17.77 -21.85
CA SER A 14 7.08 16.76 -20.87
C SER A 14 6.50 17.14 -19.50
N ARG A 15 5.45 16.42 -19.07
CA ARG A 15 4.97 16.44 -17.68
C ARG A 15 6.09 15.90 -16.79
N SER A 16 6.69 16.80 -16.02
CA SER A 16 7.64 16.52 -14.94
C SER A 16 7.04 15.52 -13.95
N LEU A 17 7.51 14.28 -14.00
CA LEU A 17 7.36 13.31 -12.92
C LEU A 17 8.27 13.77 -11.78
N ARG A 18 7.66 14.32 -10.74
CA ARG A 18 8.38 14.78 -9.55
C ARG A 18 8.92 13.56 -8.80
N HIS A 19 10.23 13.50 -8.71
CA HIS A 19 10.99 12.58 -7.88
C HIS A 19 10.65 12.81 -6.39
N LEU A 20 10.16 11.78 -5.70
CA LEU A 20 10.09 11.74 -4.24
C LEU A 20 11.50 11.56 -3.69
N ALA A 21 12.18 12.66 -3.37
CA ALA A 21 13.40 12.66 -2.57
C ALA A 21 13.00 12.86 -1.10
N TRP A 22 13.18 11.82 -0.29
CA TRP A 22 12.99 11.85 1.16
C TRP A 22 14.23 12.49 1.82
N ARG A 23 14.04 13.51 2.67
CA ARG A 23 15.11 14.10 3.52
C ARG A 23 14.80 13.77 4.99
N PRO A 24 15.78 13.35 5.81
CA PRO A 24 15.58 13.17 7.24
C PRO A 24 15.73 14.51 7.98
N VAL A 25 14.82 14.79 8.91
CA VAL A 25 14.97 15.88 9.90
C VAL A 25 15.35 15.26 11.23
N VAL A 26 16.49 15.71 11.77
CA VAL A 26 16.96 15.43 13.13
C VAL A 26 16.17 16.31 14.08
N LEU A 27 15.45 15.71 15.04
CA LEU A 27 14.72 16.44 16.07
C LEU A 27 15.64 16.67 17.29
N GLY A 28 15.85 17.95 17.63
CA GLY A 28 16.59 18.39 18.80
C GLY A 28 15.86 18.11 20.12
N GLY A 29 16.64 17.86 21.15
CA GLY A 29 16.20 17.50 22.50
C GLY A 29 15.55 18.65 23.28
N PHE A 30 14.54 18.27 24.06
CA PHE A 30 13.87 19.06 25.08
C PHE A 30 14.65 19.00 26.40
N LEU A 31 14.75 20.12 27.12
CA LEU A 31 15.02 20.11 28.56
C LEU A 31 14.03 21.03 29.29
N LEU A 32 13.49 20.49 30.39
CA LEU A 32 12.52 21.06 31.31
C LEU A 32 13.10 22.19 32.18
N ALA A 33 12.23 23.09 32.63
CA ALA A 33 11.84 23.27 34.05
C ALA A 33 11.45 24.73 34.34
N GLY A 34 10.44 24.94 35.20
CA GLY A 34 10.19 26.25 35.79
C GLY A 34 8.77 26.45 36.34
N SER A 35 8.58 26.06 37.59
CA SER A 35 7.38 26.11 38.41
C SER A 35 6.94 27.53 38.82
N GLY A 36 5.64 27.72 39.10
CA GLY A 36 5.21 28.66 40.15
C GLY A 36 3.87 29.37 39.90
N GLY A 37 3.01 29.42 40.93
CA GLY A 37 2.01 30.49 41.09
C GLY A 37 0.60 30.03 41.43
N LEU A 38 0.27 30.02 42.72
CA LEU A 38 -1.08 29.86 43.27
C LEU A 38 -1.94 31.11 42.99
N ALA A 39 -3.21 30.93 42.62
CA ALA A 39 -4.28 31.87 42.95
C ALA A 39 -5.65 31.16 42.94
N ARG A 40 -6.25 31.05 44.13
CA ARG A 40 -7.67 30.75 44.30
C ARG A 40 -8.46 32.03 44.09
N MET A 41 -9.53 31.99 43.31
CA MET A 41 -10.71 32.83 43.53
C MET A 41 -11.93 32.19 42.87
N SER A 42 -12.97 32.04 43.68
CA SER A 42 -14.30 31.54 43.36
C SER A 42 -15.17 32.66 42.78
N ALA A 43 -15.92 32.38 41.71
CA ALA A 43 -17.18 33.08 41.43
C ALA A 43 -18.04 32.33 40.39
N SER A 44 -19.26 32.01 40.83
CA SER A 44 -20.54 31.98 40.11
C SER A 44 -20.66 31.25 38.77
N ALA A 45 -21.47 30.19 38.81
CA ALA A 45 -22.13 29.55 37.69
C ALA A 45 -23.02 30.54 36.92
N SER A 46 -22.79 30.61 35.62
CA SER A 46 -23.74 31.12 34.63
C SER A 46 -23.89 30.02 33.58
N SER A 47 -25.07 29.42 33.51
CA SER A 47 -25.44 28.42 32.52
C SER A 47 -25.68 29.10 31.18
N GLU A 48 -24.70 29.04 30.27
CA GLU A 48 -24.93 29.28 28.84
C GLU A 48 -25.24 27.95 28.12
N PRO A 49 -26.21 27.94 27.18
CA PRO A 49 -26.59 26.74 26.47
C PRO A 49 -25.51 26.40 25.45
N ALA A 50 -24.80 25.30 25.67
CA ALA A 50 -23.83 24.78 24.72
C ALA A 50 -24.53 24.51 23.37
N LEU A 51 -24.20 25.31 22.36
CA LEU A 51 -24.33 24.91 20.97
C LEU A 51 -23.69 23.54 20.84
N VAL A 52 -24.51 22.53 20.53
CA VAL A 52 -24.07 21.19 20.17
C VAL A 52 -23.36 21.31 18.82
N THR A 53 -22.10 21.71 18.86
CA THR A 53 -21.19 21.51 17.74
C THR A 53 -20.91 20.01 17.75
N ASN A 54 -21.47 19.28 16.78
CA ASN A 54 -21.09 17.90 16.50
C ASN A 54 -19.65 17.89 15.94
N ALA A 55 -18.68 18.18 16.80
CA ALA A 55 -17.31 17.77 16.57
C ALA A 55 -17.27 16.25 16.79
N PRO A 56 -16.83 15.44 15.82
CA PRO A 56 -16.73 13.99 16.03
C PRO A 56 -15.82 13.72 17.23
N SER A 57 -16.32 12.95 18.21
CA SER A 57 -15.61 12.65 19.44
C SER A 57 -14.25 11.99 19.16
N PRO A 58 -13.19 12.27 19.94
CA PRO A 58 -11.92 11.55 19.89
C PRO A 58 -12.11 10.16 20.50
N GLY A 59 -12.79 9.29 19.75
CA GLY A 59 -13.24 7.97 20.15
C GLY A 59 -14.09 7.27 19.08
N ALA A 60 -14.04 7.74 17.83
CA ALA A 60 -14.73 7.08 16.72
C ALA A 60 -14.36 5.59 16.67
N ASP A 61 -15.36 4.73 16.46
CA ASP A 61 -15.18 3.30 16.28
C ASP A 61 -14.06 3.04 15.26
N VAL A 62 -13.10 2.19 15.61
CA VAL A 62 -11.97 1.82 14.73
C VAL A 62 -12.50 1.26 13.41
N HIS A 63 -13.62 0.53 13.44
CA HIS A 63 -14.28 0.04 12.24
C HIS A 63 -14.72 1.19 11.32
N ALA A 64 -15.45 2.17 11.87
CA ALA A 64 -15.90 3.34 11.11
C ALA A 64 -14.73 4.16 10.55
N GLN A 65 -13.64 4.31 11.31
CA GLN A 65 -12.44 5.01 10.83
C GLN A 65 -11.76 4.26 9.68
N VAL A 66 -11.60 2.94 9.78
CA VAL A 66 -11.05 2.09 8.71
C VAL A 66 -11.89 2.21 7.44
N VAL A 67 -13.21 2.07 7.54
CA VAL A 67 -14.11 2.16 6.38
C VAL A 67 -14.04 3.56 5.75
N ALA A 68 -14.05 4.62 6.56
CA ALA A 68 -13.95 5.99 6.06
C ALA A 68 -12.62 6.26 5.34
N LEU A 69 -11.51 5.70 5.82
CA LEU A 69 -10.21 5.83 5.15
C LEU A 69 -10.17 5.08 3.82
N LEU A 70 -10.71 3.86 3.78
CA LEU A 70 -10.80 3.10 2.53
C LEU A 70 -11.67 3.85 1.50
N ASP A 71 -12.81 4.38 1.92
CA ASP A 71 -13.73 5.15 1.06
C ASP A 71 -13.19 6.53 0.66
N ALA A 72 -12.26 7.09 1.44
CA ALA A 72 -11.52 8.28 1.04
C ALA A 72 -10.49 7.94 -0.04
N THR A 73 -9.73 6.86 0.14
CA THR A 73 -8.72 6.41 -0.84
C THR A 73 -9.35 5.99 -2.16
N THR A 74 -10.54 5.39 -2.18
CA THR A 74 -11.25 5.12 -3.44
C THR A 74 -11.63 6.39 -4.21
N ARG A 75 -11.96 7.48 -3.51
CA ARG A 75 -12.30 8.77 -4.13
C ARG A 75 -11.09 9.54 -4.62
N THR A 76 -10.03 9.59 -3.82
CA THR A 76 -8.86 10.44 -4.10
C THR A 76 -7.76 9.71 -4.86
N GLY A 77 -7.77 8.37 -4.84
CA GLY A 77 -6.68 7.53 -5.33
C GLY A 77 -5.42 7.57 -4.45
N THR A 78 -5.44 8.32 -3.36
CA THR A 78 -4.27 8.53 -2.48
C THR A 78 -4.51 7.94 -1.10
N PRO A 79 -3.68 6.98 -0.64
CA PRO A 79 -3.74 6.51 0.74
C PRO A 79 -3.26 7.59 1.71
N SER A 80 -3.92 7.69 2.87
CA SER A 80 -3.49 8.58 3.94
C SER A 80 -2.55 7.84 4.89
N ASP A 81 -1.27 7.79 4.54
CA ASP A 81 -0.25 7.08 5.32
C ASP A 81 -0.23 7.51 6.79
N ASP A 82 -0.37 8.81 7.05
CA ASP A 82 -0.41 9.34 8.42
C ASP A 82 -1.65 8.88 9.19
N ALA A 83 -2.80 8.72 8.52
CA ALA A 83 -3.99 8.20 9.18
C ALA A 83 -3.87 6.71 9.49
N TRP A 84 -3.30 5.92 8.56
CA TRP A 84 -3.03 4.51 8.80
C TRP A 84 -2.01 4.30 9.92
N LYS A 85 -0.96 5.11 9.98
CA LYS A 85 0.03 5.09 11.07
C LYS A 85 -0.60 5.42 12.43
N ARG A 86 -1.55 6.37 12.48
CA ARG A 86 -2.27 6.70 13.72
C ARG A 86 -3.17 5.58 14.22
N LEU A 87 -3.82 4.84 13.31
CA LEU A 87 -4.61 3.66 13.68
C LEU A 87 -3.71 2.50 14.10
N GLY A 88 -2.62 2.28 13.36
CA GLY A 88 -1.65 1.23 13.59
C GLY A 88 -2.30 -0.17 13.63
N PRO A 89 -1.72 -1.11 14.41
CA PRO A 89 -2.18 -2.50 14.48
C PRO A 89 -3.64 -2.67 14.94
N ARG A 90 -4.24 -1.65 15.56
CA ARG A 90 -5.65 -1.68 15.98
C ARG A 90 -6.60 -1.83 14.80
N ALA A 91 -6.20 -1.42 13.60
CA ALA A 91 -6.98 -1.61 12.38
C ALA A 91 -6.91 -3.04 11.83
N ALA A 92 -5.93 -3.86 12.24
CA ALA A 92 -5.66 -5.16 11.64
C ALA A 92 -6.84 -6.15 11.71
N PRO A 93 -7.60 -6.28 12.82
CA PRO A 93 -8.76 -7.17 12.87
C PRO A 93 -9.86 -6.76 11.89
N VAL A 94 -10.11 -5.45 11.77
CA VAL A 94 -11.11 -4.91 10.84
C VAL A 94 -10.69 -5.14 9.39
N LEU A 95 -9.45 -4.82 9.07
CA LEU A 95 -8.90 -5.01 7.72
C LEU A 95 -8.89 -6.48 7.34
N SER A 96 -8.50 -7.38 8.25
CA SER A 96 -8.52 -8.82 8.02
C SER A 96 -9.93 -9.32 7.73
N ALA A 97 -10.94 -8.87 8.50
CA ALA A 97 -12.33 -9.21 8.26
C ALA A 97 -12.82 -8.76 6.86
N LEU A 98 -12.45 -7.53 6.44
CA LEU A 98 -12.78 -7.01 5.11
C LEU A 98 -12.07 -7.77 3.98
N VAL A 99 -10.85 -8.26 4.21
CA VAL A 99 -10.07 -9.03 3.23
C VAL A 99 -10.73 -10.39 2.96
N VAL A 100 -11.20 -11.07 4.00
CA VAL A 100 -11.80 -12.41 3.89
C VAL A 100 -13.29 -12.40 3.52
N ASP A 101 -14.00 -11.31 3.81
CA ASP A 101 -15.41 -11.17 3.45
C ASP A 101 -15.61 -11.09 1.93
N LYS A 102 -16.27 -12.09 1.37
CA LYS A 102 -16.56 -12.19 -0.07
C LYS A 102 -17.65 -11.21 -0.52
N GLY A 103 -18.45 -10.69 0.40
CA GLY A 103 -19.45 -9.64 0.13
C GLY A 103 -18.83 -8.24 0.02
N THR A 104 -17.62 -8.06 0.54
CA THR A 104 -16.91 -6.78 0.46
C THR A 104 -16.53 -6.49 -1.01
N PRO A 105 -16.83 -5.29 -1.54
CA PRO A 105 -16.49 -4.93 -2.91
C PRO A 105 -15.00 -5.13 -3.21
N THR A 106 -14.69 -5.66 -4.40
CA THR A 106 -13.33 -5.98 -4.82
C THR A 106 -12.33 -4.86 -4.59
N ALA A 107 -12.69 -3.62 -4.93
CA ALA A 107 -11.83 -2.46 -4.72
C ALA A 107 -11.51 -2.22 -3.23
N ARG A 108 -12.49 -2.41 -2.34
CA ARG A 108 -12.30 -2.30 -0.90
C ARG A 108 -11.44 -3.44 -0.36
N ARG A 109 -11.62 -4.67 -0.86
CA ARG A 109 -10.75 -5.81 -0.51
C ARG A 109 -9.30 -5.56 -0.92
N THR A 110 -9.06 -5.08 -2.13
CA THR A 110 -7.73 -4.71 -2.63
C THR A 110 -7.07 -3.67 -1.73
N LEU A 111 -7.78 -2.60 -1.38
CA LEU A 111 -7.24 -1.58 -0.47
C LEU A 111 -7.01 -2.14 0.94
N ALA A 112 -7.91 -2.98 1.45
CA ALA A 112 -7.76 -3.59 2.76
C ALA A 112 -6.52 -4.49 2.85
N VAL A 113 -6.20 -5.25 1.78
CA VAL A 113 -4.96 -6.04 1.69
C VAL A 113 -3.71 -5.15 1.86
N SER A 114 -3.62 -4.08 1.07
CA SER A 114 -2.46 -3.18 1.11
C SER A 114 -2.36 -2.41 2.42
N SER A 115 -3.50 -1.96 2.97
CA SER A 115 -3.55 -1.31 4.27
C SER A 115 -3.20 -2.26 5.41
N LEU A 116 -3.58 -3.55 5.33
CA LEU A 116 -3.22 -4.55 6.33
C LEU A 116 -1.72 -4.77 6.38
N ALA A 117 -1.07 -4.89 5.21
CA ALA A 117 0.38 -4.97 5.11
C ALA A 117 1.09 -3.75 5.70
N LEU A 118 0.49 -2.56 5.59
CA LEU A 118 1.05 -1.32 6.13
C LEU A 118 0.97 -1.25 7.66
N VAL A 119 -0.16 -1.66 8.25
CA VAL A 119 -0.42 -1.45 9.69
C VAL A 119 -0.02 -2.64 10.57
N ASP A 120 0.02 -3.83 10.00
CA ASP A 120 0.43 -5.07 10.68
C ASP A 120 1.10 -6.04 9.69
N PRO A 121 2.35 -5.75 9.26
CA PRO A 121 3.04 -6.60 8.29
C PRO A 121 3.21 -8.04 8.77
N SER A 122 3.54 -8.24 10.05
CA SER A 122 3.80 -9.56 10.63
C SER A 122 2.52 -10.38 10.83
N GLY A 123 1.48 -9.80 11.45
CA GLY A 123 0.22 -10.50 11.71
C GLY A 123 -0.66 -10.62 10.47
N GLY A 124 -0.64 -9.62 9.60
CA GLY A 124 -1.42 -9.59 8.36
C GLY A 124 -0.94 -10.55 7.28
N ALA A 125 0.34 -10.96 7.32
CA ALA A 125 0.93 -11.80 6.28
C ALA A 125 0.21 -13.14 6.06
N VAL A 126 -0.34 -13.74 7.12
CA VAL A 126 -1.11 -15.00 7.02
C VAL A 126 -2.38 -14.77 6.20
N THR A 127 -3.20 -13.79 6.60
CA THR A 127 -4.43 -13.43 5.88
C THR A 127 -4.17 -13.05 4.42
N ILE A 128 -3.08 -12.31 4.16
CA ILE A 128 -2.71 -11.89 2.80
C ILE A 128 -2.30 -13.11 1.96
N ARG A 129 -1.56 -14.07 2.56
CA ARG A 129 -1.18 -15.33 1.90
C ARG A 129 -2.39 -16.15 1.53
N ASP A 130 -3.32 -16.33 2.46
CA ASP A 130 -4.55 -17.09 2.23
C ASP A 130 -5.34 -16.53 1.04
N VAL A 131 -5.40 -15.20 0.90
CA VAL A 131 -6.08 -14.55 -0.24
C VAL A 131 -5.32 -14.70 -1.55
N LEU A 132 -3.98 -14.66 -1.53
CA LEU A 132 -3.18 -14.97 -2.71
C LEU A 132 -3.38 -16.44 -3.16
N GLU A 133 -3.60 -17.34 -2.20
CA GLU A 133 -3.77 -18.77 -2.47
C GLU A 133 -5.21 -19.18 -2.82
N ASP A 134 -6.20 -18.37 -2.46
CA ASP A 134 -7.60 -18.60 -2.82
C ASP A 134 -7.85 -18.37 -4.32
N ALA A 135 -7.88 -19.48 -5.08
CA ALA A 135 -8.19 -19.46 -6.52
C ALA A 135 -9.52 -18.78 -6.87
N LYS A 136 -10.47 -18.68 -5.92
CA LYS A 136 -11.77 -18.02 -6.10
C LYS A 136 -11.74 -16.52 -5.78
N ALA A 137 -10.69 -16.03 -5.12
CA ALA A 137 -10.54 -14.59 -4.88
C ALA A 137 -10.35 -13.86 -6.21
N PRO A 138 -10.88 -12.64 -6.40
CA PRO A 138 -10.70 -11.91 -7.65
C PRO A 138 -9.22 -11.69 -7.99
N ALA A 139 -8.85 -11.79 -9.27
CA ALA A 139 -7.47 -11.67 -9.76
C ALA A 139 -6.76 -10.42 -9.22
N VAL A 140 -7.44 -9.27 -9.20
CA VAL A 140 -6.89 -8.01 -8.70
C VAL A 140 -6.59 -8.03 -7.20
N VAL A 141 -7.36 -8.77 -6.40
CA VAL A 141 -7.10 -8.91 -4.95
C VAL A 141 -5.90 -9.82 -4.75
N ARG A 142 -5.80 -10.93 -5.49
CA ARG A 142 -4.62 -11.81 -5.47
C ARG A 142 -3.35 -11.08 -5.91
N ALA A 143 -3.43 -10.28 -6.98
CA ALA A 143 -2.31 -9.46 -7.45
C ALA A 143 -1.85 -8.45 -6.38
N SER A 144 -2.79 -7.80 -5.69
CA SER A 144 -2.49 -6.93 -4.55
C SER A 144 -1.81 -7.67 -3.41
N ALA A 145 -2.26 -8.90 -3.13
CA ALA A 145 -1.69 -9.74 -2.10
C ALA A 145 -0.23 -10.13 -2.41
N ALA A 146 0.12 -10.35 -3.67
CA ALA A 146 1.50 -10.64 -4.06
C ALA A 146 2.47 -9.50 -3.70
N ASP A 147 2.14 -8.24 -4.02
CA ASP A 147 3.00 -7.10 -3.64
C ASP A 147 2.97 -6.85 -2.13
N ALA A 148 1.83 -7.06 -1.47
CA ALA A 148 1.71 -6.95 -0.03
C ALA A 148 2.59 -7.97 0.71
N LEU A 149 2.61 -9.24 0.29
CA LEU A 149 3.46 -10.28 0.89
C LEU A 149 4.94 -9.96 0.77
N ARG A 150 5.38 -9.42 -0.37
CA ARG A 150 6.75 -8.94 -0.54
C ARG A 150 7.11 -7.92 0.55
N GLN A 151 6.21 -7.00 0.85
CA GLN A 151 6.43 -5.96 1.88
C GLN A 151 6.41 -6.55 3.29
N CYS A 152 5.52 -7.51 3.55
CA CYS A 152 5.36 -8.13 4.87
C CYS A 152 6.49 -9.09 5.25
N LEU A 153 6.90 -9.95 4.32
CA LEU A 153 7.73 -11.12 4.60
C LEU A 153 9.13 -11.03 3.98
N GLY A 154 9.39 -10.05 3.10
CA GLY A 154 10.67 -9.97 2.40
C GLY A 154 11.00 -11.27 1.68
N LEU A 155 12.22 -11.78 1.87
CA LEU A 155 12.69 -13.01 1.22
C LEU A 155 11.85 -14.25 1.58
N ASP A 156 11.21 -14.28 2.76
CA ASP A 156 10.36 -15.40 3.18
C ASP A 156 9.08 -15.51 2.33
N ALA A 157 8.73 -14.47 1.56
CA ALA A 157 7.63 -14.52 0.59
C ALA A 157 7.97 -15.37 -0.65
N ILE A 158 9.26 -15.59 -0.96
CA ILE A 158 9.71 -16.15 -2.24
C ILE A 158 9.05 -17.51 -2.55
N PRO A 159 9.04 -18.51 -1.66
CA PRO A 159 8.42 -19.81 -1.98
C PRO A 159 6.94 -19.69 -2.32
N THR A 160 6.21 -18.85 -1.58
CA THR A 160 4.78 -18.60 -1.80
C THR A 160 4.56 -17.95 -3.17
N LEU A 161 5.32 -16.90 -3.47
CA LEU A 161 5.24 -16.16 -4.72
C LEU A 161 5.61 -17.03 -5.93
N ILE A 162 6.66 -17.86 -5.84
CA ILE A 162 7.04 -18.79 -6.92
C ILE A 162 5.88 -19.71 -7.29
N SER A 163 5.14 -20.22 -6.30
CA SER A 163 3.99 -21.09 -6.55
C SER A 163 2.86 -20.39 -7.33
N ARG A 164 2.88 -19.06 -7.44
CA ARG A 164 1.88 -18.23 -8.14
C ARG A 164 2.35 -17.70 -9.49
N LEU A 165 3.57 -18.01 -9.93
CA LEU A 165 4.01 -17.75 -11.31
C LEU A 165 3.21 -18.53 -12.37
N GLN A 166 2.41 -19.52 -11.93
CA GLN A 166 1.52 -20.32 -12.77
C GLN A 166 0.04 -19.96 -12.57
N ASP A 167 -0.27 -18.87 -11.87
CA ASP A 167 -1.66 -18.44 -11.66
C ASP A 167 -2.38 -18.31 -13.02
N PRO A 168 -3.65 -18.78 -13.13
CA PRO A 168 -4.39 -18.72 -14.40
C PRO A 168 -4.53 -17.29 -14.93
N GLU A 169 -4.61 -16.31 -14.04
CA GLU A 169 -4.80 -14.90 -14.38
C GLU A 169 -3.46 -14.20 -14.60
N SER A 170 -3.29 -13.66 -15.80
CA SER A 170 -2.01 -13.03 -16.19
C SER A 170 -1.65 -11.84 -15.33
N GLN A 171 -2.64 -11.10 -14.81
CA GLN A 171 -2.41 -9.98 -13.89
C GLN A 171 -1.75 -10.44 -12.58
N VAL A 172 -2.10 -11.63 -12.09
CA VAL A 172 -1.47 -12.18 -10.87
C VAL A 172 -0.05 -12.60 -11.17
N ARG A 173 0.19 -13.29 -12.30
CA ARG A 173 1.55 -13.66 -12.72
C ARG A 173 2.45 -12.45 -12.90
N GLU A 174 1.94 -11.37 -13.48
CA GLU A 174 2.65 -10.09 -13.61
C GLU A 174 3.06 -9.53 -12.24
N ALA A 175 2.10 -9.42 -11.32
CA ALA A 175 2.36 -8.89 -9.98
C ALA A 175 3.37 -9.76 -9.20
N VAL A 176 3.27 -11.08 -9.33
CA VAL A 176 4.20 -12.04 -8.74
C VAL A 176 5.61 -11.89 -9.33
N ALA A 177 5.73 -11.76 -10.66
CA ALA A 177 7.01 -11.54 -11.34
C ALA A 177 7.68 -10.25 -10.86
N VAL A 178 6.92 -9.16 -10.76
CA VAL A 178 7.40 -7.88 -10.22
C VAL A 178 7.83 -8.04 -8.75
N ALA A 179 7.03 -8.73 -7.95
CA ALA A 179 7.32 -8.93 -6.53
C ALA A 179 8.62 -9.72 -6.33
N LEU A 180 8.80 -10.83 -7.05
CA LEU A 180 10.01 -11.65 -7.04
C LEU A 180 11.24 -10.86 -7.52
N GLY A 181 11.11 -10.10 -8.61
CA GLY A 181 12.20 -9.26 -9.12
C GLY A 181 12.68 -8.22 -8.10
N ARG A 182 11.76 -7.64 -7.32
CA ARG A 182 12.07 -6.69 -6.24
C ARG A 182 12.67 -7.36 -5.00
N LEU A 183 12.36 -8.63 -4.74
CA LEU A 183 12.95 -9.40 -3.64
C LEU A 183 14.37 -9.83 -3.97
N GLY A 184 14.60 -10.23 -5.23
CA GLY A 184 15.88 -10.73 -5.66
C GLY A 184 16.26 -12.07 -5.02
N GLY A 185 17.55 -12.38 -5.06
CA GLY A 185 18.11 -13.65 -4.60
C GLY A 185 18.01 -14.77 -5.64
N GLN A 186 18.88 -15.77 -5.47
CA GLN A 186 19.07 -16.86 -6.43
C GLN A 186 17.79 -17.64 -6.72
N GLN A 187 16.96 -17.88 -5.70
CA GLN A 187 15.72 -18.63 -5.87
C GLN A 187 14.69 -17.85 -6.69
N ALA A 188 14.56 -16.54 -6.47
CA ALA A 188 13.68 -15.70 -7.28
C ALA A 188 14.20 -15.61 -8.72
N ARG A 189 15.52 -15.43 -8.91
CA ARG A 189 16.15 -15.42 -10.23
C ARG A 189 15.83 -16.68 -11.02
N GLN A 190 16.10 -17.86 -10.44
CA GLN A 190 15.87 -19.14 -11.11
C GLN A 190 14.40 -19.29 -11.52
N ALA A 191 13.46 -18.96 -10.63
CA ALA A 191 12.05 -19.06 -10.93
C ALA A 191 11.59 -18.11 -12.06
N LEU A 192 12.17 -16.90 -12.14
CA LEU A 192 11.91 -15.96 -13.23
C LEU A 192 12.51 -16.46 -14.56
N GLU A 193 13.73 -17.01 -14.55
CA GLU A 193 14.38 -17.62 -15.72
C GLU A 193 13.58 -18.83 -16.25
N ASP A 194 13.13 -19.71 -15.35
CA ASP A 194 12.34 -20.90 -15.71
C ASP A 194 10.96 -20.54 -16.29
N ARG A 195 10.33 -19.47 -15.77
CA ARG A 195 8.99 -19.06 -16.23
C ARG A 195 9.02 -18.29 -17.56
N LEU A 196 10.08 -17.53 -17.83
CA LEU A 196 10.19 -16.66 -19.00
C LEU A 196 9.95 -17.37 -20.37
N PRO A 197 10.55 -18.53 -20.69
CA PRO A 197 10.41 -19.15 -22.01
C PRO A 197 9.00 -19.72 -22.28
N ILE A 198 8.20 -19.95 -21.24
CA ILE A 198 6.87 -20.55 -21.33
C ILE A 198 5.74 -19.55 -21.03
N GLU A 199 6.05 -18.27 -20.88
CA GLU A 199 5.04 -17.22 -20.68
C GLU A 199 4.59 -16.63 -22.01
N GLU A 200 3.29 -16.74 -22.29
CA GLU A 200 2.69 -16.28 -23.55
C GLU A 200 2.28 -14.79 -23.52
N ARG A 201 1.96 -14.26 -22.33
CA ARG A 201 1.44 -12.89 -22.21
C ARG A 201 2.57 -11.88 -22.23
N ALA A 202 2.57 -10.99 -23.22
CA ALA A 202 3.61 -9.98 -23.42
C ALA A 202 3.94 -9.15 -22.16
N LEU A 203 2.92 -8.66 -21.46
CA LEU A 203 3.10 -7.87 -20.23
C LEU A 203 3.80 -8.68 -19.12
N VAL A 204 3.46 -9.96 -18.98
CA VAL A 204 4.08 -10.83 -17.99
C VAL A 204 5.52 -11.14 -18.39
N ARG A 205 5.81 -11.39 -19.67
CA ARG A 205 7.20 -11.55 -20.14
C ARG A 205 8.05 -10.32 -19.85
N GLU A 206 7.51 -9.12 -20.08
CA GLU A 206 8.19 -7.87 -19.75
C GLU A 206 8.44 -7.73 -18.25
N ALA A 207 7.47 -8.13 -17.42
CA ALA A 207 7.64 -8.14 -15.96
C ALA A 207 8.71 -9.14 -15.51
N LEU A 208 8.75 -10.35 -16.08
CA LEU A 208 9.78 -11.36 -15.81
C LEU A 208 11.17 -10.84 -16.21
N GLN A 209 11.30 -10.26 -17.41
CA GLN A 209 12.55 -9.68 -17.90
C GLN A 209 13.02 -8.51 -17.00
N ARG A 210 12.13 -7.58 -16.67
CA ARG A 210 12.44 -6.48 -15.74
C ARG A 210 12.84 -7.03 -14.37
N GLY A 211 12.15 -8.05 -13.87
CA GLY A 211 12.52 -8.70 -12.62
C GLY A 211 13.95 -9.23 -12.66
N LEU A 212 14.35 -9.91 -13.74
CA LEU A 212 15.71 -10.41 -13.94
C LEU A 212 16.77 -9.31 -14.02
N THR A 213 16.42 -8.10 -14.47
CA THR A 213 17.35 -6.95 -14.41
C THR A 213 17.55 -6.37 -13.01
N LEU A 214 16.59 -6.59 -12.10
CA LEU A 214 16.64 -6.12 -10.72
C LEU A 214 17.32 -7.12 -9.78
N VAL A 215 17.30 -8.42 -10.13
CA VAL A 215 18.00 -9.44 -9.36
C VAL A 215 19.49 -9.39 -9.69
N GLU A 216 20.28 -8.78 -8.81
CA GLU A 216 21.75 -8.81 -8.94
C GLU A 216 22.28 -10.26 -8.89
N PRO A 217 23.36 -10.56 -9.63
CA PRO A 217 23.97 -11.89 -9.70
C PRO A 217 24.59 -12.35 -8.37
#